data_AF-X0U159-F1
#
_entry.id   AF-X0U159-F1
#
_cell.length_a   1.000
_cell.length_b   1.000
_cell.length_c   1.000
_cell.angle_alpha   90.00
_cell.angle_beta   90.00
_cell.angle_gamma   90.00
#
_symmetry.space_group_name_H-M   'P 1'
#
loop_
_entity.id
_entity.type
_entity.pdbx_description
1 polymer ?
#
loop_
_entity_poly.entity_id
_entity_poly.type
_entity_poly.pdbx_seq_one_letter_code
_entity_poly.pdbx_strand_id
1 'polypeptide(L)'
;MIDYKTTICGALTNLRKPFNFIDDPNKKIDAILSNEEIKWYPTCLVECENQLFMFMPFCYEHFIDESEVKEECKNAQHLIDCLKNKEISSKVFFITNVNEDVKALELQDLSNDFGIL
;
A
#
# COMPACT_ATOMS: atom_id res chain seq x y z
N MET A 1 -17.74 -5.61 9.00
CA MET A 1 -16.94 -4.43 8.61
C MET A 1 -15.59 -4.60 9.28
N ILE A 2 -14.51 -4.73 8.50
CA ILE A 2 -13.15 -4.92 9.04
C ILE A 2 -12.72 -3.60 9.70
N ASP A 3 -12.26 -3.66 10.95
CA ASP A 3 -11.67 -2.49 11.62
C ASP A 3 -10.23 -2.32 11.13
N TYR A 4 -10.10 -1.70 9.96
CA TYR A 4 -8.81 -1.49 9.30
C TYR A 4 -7.82 -0.71 10.18
N LYS A 5 -8.29 0.24 11.01
CA LYS A 5 -7.41 0.98 11.91
C LYS A 5 -6.81 0.08 12.99
N THR A 6 -7.61 -0.81 13.59
CA THR A 6 -7.08 -1.77 14.57
C THR A 6 -6.10 -2.76 13.93
N THR A 7 -6.40 -3.28 12.73
CA THR A 7 -5.47 -4.15 11.98
C THR A 7 -4.14 -3.43 11.69
N ILE A 8 -4.21 -2.20 11.17
CA ILE A 8 -3.03 -1.38 10.85
C ILE A 8 -2.21 -1.09 12.11
N CYS A 9 -2.85 -0.66 13.19
CA CYS A 9 -2.18 -0.43 14.47
C CYS A 9 -1.48 -1.71 14.97
N GLY A 10 -2.15 -2.87 14.88
CA GLY A 10 -1.58 -4.16 15.25
C GLY A 10 -0.32 -4.49 14.42
N ALA A 11 -0.39 -4.34 13.10
CA ALA A 11 0.73 -4.58 12.19
C ALA A 11 1.93 -3.67 12.49
N LEU A 12 1.66 -2.40 12.83
CA LEU A 12 2.68 -1.38 13.12
C LEU A 12 3.18 -1.39 14.57
N THR A 13 2.54 -2.13 15.48
CA THR A 13 2.93 -2.19 16.90
C THR A 13 4.39 -2.64 17.07
N ASN A 14 4.89 -3.48 16.18
CA ASN A 14 6.26 -3.98 16.20
C ASN A 14 7.32 -2.92 15.85
N LEU A 15 6.94 -1.79 15.26
CA LEU A 15 7.89 -0.73 14.89
C LEU A 15 8.54 -0.07 16.11
N ARG A 16 7.89 -0.14 17.30
CA ARG A 16 8.34 0.52 18.55
C ARG A 16 8.69 2.00 18.35
N LYS A 17 8.05 2.65 17.38
CA LYS A 17 8.24 4.05 16.99
C LYS A 17 6.87 4.74 16.89
N PRO A 18 6.79 6.05 17.18
CA PRO A 18 5.56 6.80 16.97
C PRO A 18 5.26 6.90 15.47
N PHE A 19 3.99 6.76 15.12
CA PHE A 19 3.50 6.87 13.76
C PHE A 19 2.22 7.71 13.72
N ASN A 20 1.97 8.36 12.59
CA ASN A 20 0.82 9.22 12.39
C ASN A 20 0.02 8.74 11.19
N PHE A 21 -1.30 8.60 11.37
CA PHE A 21 -2.20 8.45 10.24
C PHE A 21 -2.28 9.78 9.49
N ILE A 22 -2.21 9.70 8.17
CA ILE A 22 -2.40 10.85 7.29
C ILE A 22 -3.87 10.92 6.91
N ASP A 23 -4.49 12.08 7.16
CA ASP A 23 -5.92 12.27 6.91
C ASP A 23 -6.30 12.17 5.43
N ASP A 24 -5.41 12.64 4.54
CA ASP A 24 -5.60 12.62 3.09
C ASP A 24 -4.35 12.02 2.41
N PRO A 25 -4.36 10.70 2.14
CA PRO A 25 -3.26 10.01 1.47
C PRO A 25 -2.90 10.63 0.12
N ASN A 26 -3.91 10.95 -0.71
CA ASN A 26 -3.71 11.45 -2.06
C ASN A 26 -3.02 12.81 -2.02
N LYS A 27 -3.54 13.75 -1.22
CA LYS A 27 -2.94 15.08 -1.08
C LYS A 27 -1.50 15.02 -0.57
N LYS A 28 -1.19 14.11 0.35
CA LYS A 28 0.18 13.92 0.85
C LYS A 28 1.10 13.38 -0.24
N ILE A 29 0.65 12.37 -1.00
CA ILE A 29 1.42 11.79 -2.11
C ILE A 29 1.65 12.83 -3.21
N ASP A 30 0.62 13.58 -3.60
CA ASP A 30 0.71 14.61 -4.63
C ASP A 30 1.64 15.76 -4.22
N ALA A 31 1.68 16.10 -2.93
CA ALA A 31 2.62 17.09 -2.42
C ALA A 31 4.08 16.62 -2.52
N ILE A 32 4.33 15.31 -2.38
CA ILE A 32 5.67 14.70 -2.49
C ILE A 32 6.06 14.53 -3.97
N LEU A 33 5.11 14.10 -4.80
CA LEU A 33 5.29 13.67 -6.19
C LEU A 33 4.61 14.61 -7.18
N SER A 34 4.69 15.93 -6.96
CA SER A 34 3.89 16.95 -7.65
C SER A 34 4.03 17.01 -9.18
N ASN A 35 4.96 16.27 -9.77
CA ASN A 35 5.22 16.22 -11.22
C ASN A 35 5.11 14.80 -11.81
N GLU A 36 4.69 13.81 -11.02
CA GLU A 36 4.54 12.42 -11.45
C GLU A 36 3.07 12.10 -11.72
N GLU A 37 2.79 11.28 -12.73
CA GLU A 37 1.44 10.78 -13.01
C GLU A 37 1.16 9.54 -12.16
N ILE A 38 0.51 9.72 -11.01
CA ILE A 38 0.19 8.63 -10.09
C ILE A 38 -1.21 8.08 -10.40
N LYS A 39 -1.28 6.77 -10.68
CA LYS A 39 -2.53 6.05 -11.01
C LYS A 39 -3.09 5.22 -9.86
N TRP A 40 -2.34 5.15 -8.76
CA TRP A 40 -2.67 4.30 -7.62
C TRP A 40 -2.47 5.07 -6.33
N TYR A 41 -3.48 5.05 -5.47
CA TYR A 41 -3.41 5.70 -4.16
C TYR A 41 -3.92 4.75 -3.08
N PRO A 42 -3.22 4.64 -1.95
CA PRO A 42 -3.67 3.79 -0.87
C PRO A 42 -4.91 4.36 -0.19
N THR A 43 -5.77 3.46 0.31
CA THR A 43 -6.94 3.87 1.11
C THR A 43 -6.51 4.48 2.45
N CYS A 44 -5.40 4.02 3.01
CA CYS A 44 -4.85 4.55 4.25
C CYS A 44 -3.33 4.70 4.15
N LEU A 45 -2.82 5.83 4.66
CA LEU A 45 -1.41 6.16 4.68
C LEU A 45 -0.97 6.45 6.11
N VAL A 46 0.14 5.85 6.52
CA VAL A 46 0.77 6.09 7.81
C VAL A 46 2.20 6.56 7.59
N GLU A 47 2.58 7.63 8.27
CA GLU A 47 3.94 8.16 8.27
C GLU A 47 4.62 7.82 9.59
N CYS A 48 5.82 7.25 9.50
CA CYS A 48 6.68 6.93 10.64
C CYS A 48 8.09 7.36 10.29
N GLU A 49 8.58 8.43 10.92
CA GLU A 49 9.86 9.07 10.57
C GLU A 49 9.92 9.41 9.06
N ASN A 50 10.88 8.86 8.31
CA ASN A 50 11.03 9.05 6.86
C ASN A 50 10.49 7.85 6.05
N GLN A 51 9.57 7.08 6.63
CA GLN A 51 8.97 5.91 6.01
C GLN A 51 7.45 6.06 5.90
N LEU A 52 6.93 5.72 4.73
CA LEU A 52 5.50 5.64 4.45
C LEU A 52 5.02 4.19 4.44
N PHE A 53 3.96 3.92 5.17
CA PHE A 53 3.24 2.65 5.14
C PHE A 53 1.88 2.87 4.48
N MET A 54 1.67 2.20 3.36
CA MET A 54 0.52 2.35 2.47
C MET A 54 -0.35 1.11 2.60
N PHE A 55 -1.65 1.28 2.84
CA PHE A 55 -2.56 0.19 3.07
C PHE A 55 -3.71 0.23 2.08
N MET A 56 -3.99 -0.91 1.46
CA MET A 56 -5.06 -1.07 0.48
C MET A 56 -5.87 -2.33 0.77
N PRO A 57 -7.18 -2.22 1.03
CA PRO A 57 -8.05 -3.40 1.04
C PRO A 57 -8.00 -4.09 -0.32
N PHE A 58 -7.82 -5.40 -0.32
CA PHE A 58 -7.78 -6.20 -1.54
C PHE A 58 -8.91 -7.23 -1.52
N CYS A 59 -9.55 -7.39 -2.67
CA CYS A 59 -10.56 -8.41 -2.89
C CYS A 59 -10.51 -8.81 -4.37
N TYR A 60 -10.11 -10.05 -4.66
CA TYR A 60 -9.93 -10.53 -6.03
C TYR A 60 -11.23 -10.48 -6.83
N GLU A 61 -12.38 -10.69 -6.20
CA GLU A 61 -13.71 -10.65 -6.85
C GLU A 61 -14.07 -9.28 -7.44
N HIS A 62 -13.39 -8.21 -7.02
CA HIS A 62 -13.57 -6.88 -7.60
C HIS A 62 -12.87 -6.72 -8.96
N PHE A 63 -11.99 -7.65 -9.32
CA PHE A 63 -11.25 -7.63 -10.58
C PHE A 63 -11.90 -8.60 -11.58
N ILE A 64 -11.97 -8.18 -12.84
CA ILE A 64 -12.55 -8.98 -13.91
C ILE A 64 -11.68 -10.20 -14.20
N ASP A 65 -10.36 -10.02 -14.18
CA ASP A 65 -9.38 -11.08 -14.37
C ASP A 65 -8.00 -10.76 -13.75
N GLU A 66 -7.07 -11.71 -13.89
CA GLU A 66 -5.70 -11.61 -13.38
C GLU A 66 -4.91 -10.43 -13.98
N SER A 67 -5.25 -9.97 -15.18
CA SER A 67 -4.54 -8.86 -15.83
C SER A 67 -4.79 -7.53 -15.12
N GLU A 68 -5.98 -7.32 -14.55
CA GLU A 68 -6.29 -6.14 -13.74
C GLU A 68 -5.56 -6.16 -12.40
N VAL A 69 -5.45 -7.32 -11.75
CA VAL A 69 -4.64 -7.47 -10.52
C VAL A 69 -3.18 -7.14 -10.79
N LYS A 70 -2.66 -7.60 -11.93
CA LYS A 70 -1.30 -7.29 -12.37
C LYS A 70 -1.10 -5.80 -12.65
N GLU A 71 -2.08 -5.15 -13.24
CA GLU A 71 -2.04 -3.70 -13.49
C GLU A 71 -2.06 -2.91 -12.17
N GLU A 72 -2.95 -3.27 -11.25
CA GLU A 72 -3.03 -2.69 -9.91
C GLU A 72 -1.68 -2.78 -9.17
N CYS A 73 -1.08 -3.97 -9.17
CA CYS A 73 0.23 -4.23 -8.58
C CYS A 73 1.36 -3.43 -9.24
N LYS A 74 1.34 -3.29 -10.58
CA LYS A 74 2.29 -2.46 -11.32
C LYS A 74 2.17 -0.99 -10.96
N ASN A 75 0.94 -0.47 -10.85
CA ASN A 75 0.71 0.92 -10.50
C ASN A 75 1.15 1.20 -9.04
N ALA A 76 0.91 0.25 -8.12
CA ALA A 76 1.44 0.34 -6.75
C ALA A 76 2.97 0.31 -6.72
N GLN A 77 3.62 -0.56 -7.51
CA GLN A 77 5.09 -0.61 -7.61
C GLN A 77 5.66 0.69 -8.19
N HIS A 78 5.00 1.26 -9.21
CA HIS A 78 5.40 2.54 -9.79
C HIS A 78 5.39 3.66 -8.73
N LEU A 79 4.38 3.70 -7.86
CA LEU A 79 4.35 4.66 -6.75
C LEU A 79 5.54 4.48 -5.79
N ILE A 80 5.87 3.25 -5.42
CA ILE A 80 7.04 2.95 -4.57
C ILE A 80 8.33 3.47 -5.24
N ASP A 81 8.49 3.22 -6.53
CA ASP A 81 9.68 3.64 -7.28
C ASP A 81 9.79 5.18 -7.33
N CYS A 82 8.68 5.89 -7.53
CA CYS A 82 8.65 7.35 -7.49
C CYS A 82 8.99 7.91 -6.10
N LEU A 83 8.48 7.31 -5.03
CA LEU A 83 8.81 7.69 -3.65
C LEU A 83 10.30 7.42 -3.34
N LYS A 84 10.83 6.30 -3.82
CA LYS A 84 12.25 5.95 -3.67
C LYS A 84 13.16 6.96 -4.37
N ASN A 85 12.76 7.49 -5.53
CA ASN A 85 13.47 8.58 -6.22
C ASN A 85 13.48 9.89 -5.42
N LYS A 86 12.57 10.05 -4.45
CA LYS A 86 12.55 11.16 -3.48
C LYS A 86 13.25 10.82 -2.17
N GLU A 87 13.99 9.71 -2.11
CA GLU A 87 14.66 9.20 -0.90
C GLU A 87 13.69 8.89 0.25
N ILE A 88 12.44 8.59 -0.07
CA ILE A 88 11.40 8.19 0.89
C ILE A 88 11.28 6.67 0.86
N SER A 89 11.52 6.03 2.00
CA SER A 89 11.25 4.60 2.14
C SER A 89 9.75 4.38 2.17
N SER A 90 9.25 3.38 1.46
CA SER A 90 7.82 3.08 1.46
C SER A 90 7.56 1.58 1.44
N LYS A 91 6.44 1.18 2.02
CA LYS A 91 5.92 -0.18 1.96
C LYS A 91 4.43 -0.17 1.66
N VAL A 92 3.97 -1.13 0.87
CA VAL A 92 2.56 -1.37 0.58
C VAL A 92 2.10 -2.64 1.29
N PHE A 93 0.94 -2.58 1.92
CA PHE A 93 0.27 -3.72 2.52
C PHE A 93 -1.12 -3.89 1.92
N PHE A 94 -1.35 -5.04 1.30
CA PHE A 94 -2.69 -5.46 0.90
C PHE A 94 -3.40 -6.10 2.09
N ILE A 95 -4.60 -5.61 2.42
CA ILE A 95 -5.38 -6.11 3.54
C ILE A 95 -6.48 -7.04 2.99
N THR A 96 -6.41 -8.32 3.33
CA THR A 96 -7.41 -9.33 2.93
C THR A 96 -7.54 -10.42 3.99
N ASN A 97 -8.74 -10.99 4.11
CA ASN A 97 -9.01 -12.16 4.96
C ASN A 97 -9.33 -13.43 4.13
N VAL A 98 -9.08 -13.39 2.82
CA VAL A 98 -9.43 -14.46 1.87
C VAL A 98 -8.13 -15.11 1.36
N ASN A 99 -8.01 -16.43 1.48
CA ASN A 99 -6.78 -17.14 1.09
C ASN A 99 -6.55 -17.12 -0.43
N GLU A 100 -7.62 -17.08 -1.21
CA GLU A 100 -7.59 -16.97 -2.67
C GLU A 100 -6.95 -15.65 -3.10
N ASP A 101 -7.26 -14.55 -2.41
CA ASP A 101 -6.65 -13.23 -2.65
C ASP A 101 -5.15 -13.26 -2.40
N VAL A 102 -4.72 -13.91 -1.30
CA VAL A 102 -3.29 -14.07 -0.97
C VAL A 102 -2.56 -14.74 -2.13
N LYS A 103 -3.11 -15.86 -2.65
CA LYS A 103 -2.52 -16.57 -3.78
C LYS A 103 -2.46 -15.69 -5.04
N ALA A 104 -3.51 -14.92 -5.33
CA ALA A 104 -3.54 -14.04 -6.48
C ALA A 104 -2.43 -12.98 -6.41
N LEU A 105 -2.17 -12.44 -5.22
CA LEU A 105 -1.10 -11.45 -4.96
C LEU A 105 0.30 -12.09 -5.02
N GLU A 106 0.47 -13.28 -4.44
CA GLU A 106 1.76 -14.01 -4.47
C GLU A 106 2.20 -14.36 -5.90
N LEU A 107 1.26 -14.54 -6.84
CA LEU A 107 1.56 -14.79 -8.25
C LEU A 107 2.14 -13.56 -8.98
N GLN A 108 2.05 -12.36 -8.41
CA GLN A 108 2.47 -11.12 -9.07
C GLN A 108 3.99 -10.83 -8.95
N ASP A 109 4.76 -11.69 -8.28
CA ASP A 109 6.22 -11.56 -8.09
C ASP A 109 6.63 -10.16 -7.58
N LEU A 110 5.89 -9.67 -6.57
CA LEU A 110 6.08 -8.36 -5.98
C LEU A 110 7.40 -8.24 -5.23
N SER A 111 7.95 -7.02 -5.18
CA SER A 111 9.19 -6.74 -4.44
C SER A 111 8.99 -6.86 -2.93
N ASN A 112 10.11 -6.86 -2.18
CA ASN A 112 10.12 -6.94 -0.71
C ASN A 112 9.51 -5.71 0.00
N ASP A 113 9.12 -4.69 -0.75
CA ASP A 113 8.42 -3.51 -0.26
C ASP A 113 6.90 -3.76 -0.14
N PHE A 114 6.42 -4.93 -0.55
CA PHE A 114 5.04 -5.38 -0.38
C PHE A 114 4.87 -6.36 0.79
N GLY A 115 3.69 -6.33 1.40
CA GLY A 115 3.23 -7.31 2.38
C GLY A 115 1.72 -7.54 2.28
N ILE A 116 1.26 -8.58 2.98
CA ILE A 116 -0.16 -8.95 3.06
C ILE A 116 -0.54 -9.01 4.54
N LEU A 117 -1.71 -8.46 4.89
CA LEU A 117 -2.24 -8.35 6.26
C LEU A 117 -3.65 -8.91 6.38
#